data_AF-A0A741KYK3-F1
#
_entry.id   AF-A0A741KYK3-F1
#
_cell.length_a   1.000
_cell.length_b   1.000
_cell.length_c   1.000
_cell.angle_alpha   90.00
_cell.angle_beta   90.00
_cell.angle_gamma   90.00
#
_symmetry.space_group_name_H-M   'P 1'
#
loop_
_entity.id
_entity.type
_entity.pdbx_description
1 polymer ?
#
loop_
_entity_poly.entity_id
_entity_poly.type
_entity_poly.pdbx_seq_one_letter_code
_entity_poly.pdbx_strand_id
1 'polypeptide(L)' 'MKILIMGAFGFLGSRLTSYFESRHTVIGLARKRN' A
#
# COMPACT_ATOMS: atom_id res chain seq x y z
N MET A 1 12.76 -0.96 7.44
CA MET A 1 11.58 -0.21 7.95
C MET A 1 10.33 -0.90 7.43
N LYS A 2 9.28 -1.02 8.25
CA LYS A 2 7.97 -1.59 7.81
C LYS A 2 7.00 -0.44 7.57
N ILE A 3 6.30 -0.45 6.44
CA ILE A 3 5.39 0.62 6.04
C ILE A 3 3.98 0.05 5.89
N LEU A 4 3.00 0.72 6.50
CA LEU A 4 1.59 0.36 6.43
C LEU A 4 0.86 1.39 5.54
N ILE A 5 0.17 0.92 4.50
CA ILE A 5 -0.55 1.78 3.54
C ILE A 5 -2.04 1.46 3.59
N MET A 6 -2.87 2.45 3.92
CA MET A 6 -4.32 2.37 3.87
C MET A 6 -4.85 2.77 2.49
N GLY A 7 -5.87 2.07 2.01
CA GLY A 7 -6.39 2.26 0.66
C GLY A 7 -5.42 1.79 -0.42
N ALA A 8 -4.65 0.72 -0.16
CA ALA A 8 -3.62 0.21 -1.07
C ALA A 8 -4.13 -0.11 -2.50
N PHE A 9 -5.43 -0.41 -2.67
CA PHE A 9 -6.05 -0.64 -3.98
C PHE A 9 -6.60 0.63 -4.66
N GLY A 10 -6.48 1.80 -4.04
CA GLY A 10 -6.77 3.09 -4.69
C GLY A 10 -5.63 3.54 -5.60
N PHE A 11 -5.88 4.53 -6.46
CA PHE A 11 -4.86 5.06 -7.39
C PHE A 11 -3.59 5.56 -6.66
N LEU A 12 -3.74 6.37 -5.61
CA LEU A 12 -2.60 6.83 -4.81
C LEU A 12 -1.97 5.70 -3.97
N GLY A 13 -2.79 4.85 -3.36
CA GLY A 13 -2.31 3.76 -2.52
C GLY A 13 -1.45 2.76 -3.29
N SER A 14 -1.83 2.42 -4.52
CA SER A 14 -1.06 1.52 -5.38
C SER A 14 0.27 2.12 -5.82
N ARG A 15 0.31 3.43 -6.13
CA ARG A 15 1.55 4.15 -6.46
C ARG A 15 2.51 4.20 -5.28
N LEU A 16 2.01 4.50 -4.08
CA LEU A 16 2.82 4.53 -2.86
C LEU A 16 3.34 3.13 -2.51
N THR A 17 2.50 2.12 -2.64
CA THR A 17 2.89 0.72 -2.41
C THR A 17 4.04 0.34 -3.33
N SER A 18 3.91 0.58 -4.64
CA SER A 18 4.94 0.26 -5.63
C SER A 18 6.25 1.04 -5.41
N TYR A 19 6.18 2.31 -4.99
CA TYR A 19 7.38 3.10 -4.68
C TYR A 19 8.17 2.50 -3.51
N PHE A 20 7.47 2.17 -2.42
CA PHE A 20 8.09 1.72 -1.18
C PHE A 20 8.48 0.24 -1.17
N GLU A 21 7.85 -0.59 -2.00
CA GLU A 21 8.13 -2.03 -2.09
C GLU A 21 9.57 -2.32 -2.56
N SER A 22 10.19 -1.39 -3.30
CA SER A 22 11.58 -1.50 -3.76
C SER A 22 12.64 -1.43 -2.64
N ARG A 23 12.31 -0.87 -1.47
CA ARG A 23 13.27 -0.58 -0.39
C ARG A 23 12.81 -1.05 1.00
N HIS A 24 11.52 -1.32 1.16
CA HIS A 24 10.90 -1.58 2.45
C HIS A 24 9.85 -2.69 2.34
N THR A 25 9.60 -3.36 3.45
CA THR A 25 8.47 -4.29 3.57
C THR A 25 7.19 -3.46 3.71
N VAL A 26 6.30 -3.57 2.72
CA VAL A 26 5.04 -2.82 2.67
C VAL A 26 3.87 -3.76 2.99
N ILE A 27 2.96 -3.31 3.85
CA ILE A 27 1.70 -3.97 4.13
C ILE A 27 0.58 -3.05 3.63
N GLY A 28 -0.11 -3.47 2.57
CA GLY A 28 -1.25 -2.76 2.02
C GLY A 28 -2.57 -3.25 2.63
N LEU A 29 -3.38 -2.32 3.13
CA LEU A 29 -4.75 -2.58 3.58
C LEU A 29 -5.73 -1.78 2.75
N ALA A 30 -6.86 -2.38 2.41
CA ALA A 30 -7.95 -1.71 1.73
C ALA A 30 -9.28 -2.33 2.16
N ARG A 31 -10.32 -1.49 2.23
CA ARG A 31 -11.68 -1.99 2.49
C ARG A 31 -12.19 -2.72 1.27
N LYS A 32 -12.50 -4.00 1.42
CA LYS A 32 -13.33 -4.73 0.47
C LYS A 32 -14.77 -4.23 0.65
N ARG A 33 -15.32 -3.56 -0.36
CA ARG A 33 -16.73 -3.20 -0.40
C ARG A 33 -17.52 -4.48 -0.67
N ASN A 34 -18.19 -4.99 0.37
CA ASN A 34 -19.08 -6.15 0.29
C ASN A 34 -20.41 -5.76 -0.33
#